data_AF-A0AAD5LR52-F1
#
_entry.id   AF-A0AAD5LR52-F1
#
_cell.length_a   1.000
_cell.length_b   1.000
_cell.length_c   1.000
_cell.angle_alpha   90.00
_cell.angle_beta   90.00
_cell.angle_gamma   90.00
#
_symmetry.space_group_name_H-M   'P 1'
#
loop_
_entity.id
_entity.type
_entity.pdbx_description
1 polymer ?
#
loop_
_entity_poly.entity_id
_entity_poly.type
_entity_poly.pdbx_seq_one_letter_code
_entity_poly.pdbx_strand_id
1 'polypeptide(L)'
;MNRYIPAKQITVVRLLGGGAYGVVYLVRLRQRQLAAAKRLSSSHVTDPQAQQQLVDEIKLHATLEHPNVIALIGASWTTRADLQAVFEYAPRGDLLSYLETQQPPTPWDARKLALALDVALALAYLHAQRPAAVVHRDLKSRNILLSEQRGRLVAKLCDFGSVAGA
;
A
#
# COMPACT_ATOMS: atom_id res chain seq x y z
N MET A 1 5.87 15.91 -10.76
CA MET A 1 4.40 16.07 -10.54
C MET A 1 4.16 16.44 -9.08
N ASN A 2 3.40 17.51 -8.82
CA ASN A 2 3.03 17.90 -7.45
C ASN A 2 1.91 16.97 -6.95
N ARG A 3 2.23 16.00 -6.10
CA ARG A 3 1.28 15.04 -5.52
C ARG A 3 0.73 15.48 -4.15
N TYR A 4 0.74 16.77 -3.85
CA TYR A 4 0.17 17.31 -2.62
C TYR A 4 -1.37 17.26 -2.64
N ILE A 5 -1.96 16.77 -1.54
CA ILE A 5 -3.40 16.75 -1.32
C ILE A 5 -3.71 17.64 -0.11
N PRO A 6 -4.52 18.71 -0.26
CA PRO A 6 -4.92 19.53 0.87
C PRO A 6 -5.70 18.71 1.91
N ALA A 7 -5.37 18.86 3.20
CA ALA A 7 -6.00 18.08 4.28
C ALA A 7 -7.54 18.16 4.28
N LYS A 8 -8.10 19.34 3.95
CA LYS A 8 -9.56 19.55 3.81
C LYS A 8 -10.25 18.67 2.75
N GLN A 9 -9.49 18.07 1.84
CA GLN A 9 -10.00 17.15 0.82
C GLN A 9 -10.01 15.69 1.29
N ILE A 10 -9.55 15.41 2.51
CA ILE A 10 -9.43 14.06 3.06
C ILE A 10 -10.36 13.93 4.26
N THR A 11 -11.38 13.09 4.14
CA THR A 11 -12.29 12.76 5.26
C THR A 11 -12.05 11.33 5.70
N VAL A 12 -11.76 11.12 6.98
CA VAL A 12 -11.60 9.77 7.55
C VAL A 12 -12.95 9.07 7.59
N VAL A 13 -13.00 7.83 7.11
CA VAL A 13 -14.20 6.99 7.11
C VAL A 13 -14.12 5.98 8.26
N ARG A 14 -13.07 5.17 8.31
CA ARG A 14 -12.82 4.18 9.37
C ARG A 14 -11.36 3.73 9.40
N LEU A 15 -10.94 3.09 10.48
CA LEU A 15 -9.66 2.38 10.55
C LEU A 15 -9.71 1.11 9.66
N LEU A 16 -8.66 0.86 8.89
CA LEU A 16 -8.47 -0.40 8.14
C LEU A 16 -7.56 -1.36 8.91
N GLY A 17 -6.53 -0.85 9.56
CA GLY A 17 -5.60 -1.65 10.36
C GLY A 17 -4.44 -0.80 10.90
N GLY A 18 -3.59 -1.41 11.71
CA GLY A 18 -2.39 -0.78 12.25
C GLY A 18 -1.34 -1.80 12.65
N GLY A 19 -0.08 -1.42 12.51
CA GLY A 19 1.08 -2.16 12.99
C GLY A 19 1.89 -1.30 13.97
N ALA A 20 3.06 -1.79 14.36
CA ALA A 20 3.92 -1.11 15.34
C ALA A 20 4.25 0.35 14.93
N TYR A 21 4.49 0.58 13.64
CA TYR A 21 5.02 1.86 13.14
C TYR A 21 3.97 2.78 12.50
N GLY A 22 2.77 2.29 12.22
CA GLY A 22 1.78 3.06 11.46
C GLY A 22 0.37 2.51 11.50
N VAL A 23 -0.57 3.41 11.23
CA VAL A 23 -2.00 3.15 11.16
C VAL A 23 -2.53 3.53 9.78
N VAL A 24 -3.42 2.70 9.24
CA VAL A 24 -4.00 2.89 7.91
C VAL A 24 -5.50 3.13 8.06
N TYR A 25 -5.96 4.25 7.53
CA TYR A 25 -7.38 4.63 7.52
C TYR A 25 -7.96 4.52 6.12
N LEU A 26 -9.20 4.06 6.03
CA LEU A 26 -10.04 4.30 4.87
C LEU A 26 -10.43 5.77 4.89
N VAL A 27 -10.15 6.48 3.81
CA VAL A 27 -10.48 7.90 3.66
C VAL A 27 -11.29 8.12 2.40
N ARG A 28 -12.04 9.21 2.38
CA ARG A 28 -12.76 9.71 1.20
C ARG A 28 -12.09 10.98 0.72
N LEU A 29 -11.56 10.93 -0.50
CA LEU A 29 -10.95 12.06 -1.21
C LEU A 29 -12.01 12.86 -1.96
N ARG A 30 -12.00 14.18 -1.75
CA ARG A 30 -12.91 15.15 -2.42
C ARG A 30 -14.37 14.69 -2.37
N GLN A 31 -14.78 14.06 -1.27
CA GLN A 31 -16.11 13.49 -1.04
C GLN A 31 -16.58 12.42 -2.05
N ARG A 32 -15.69 11.87 -2.90
CA ARG A 32 -16.08 10.95 -3.98
C ARG A 32 -15.31 9.63 -3.97
N GLN A 33 -13.98 9.69 -3.93
CA GLN A 33 -13.13 8.51 -4.14
C GLN A 33 -12.67 7.93 -2.81
N LEU A 34 -12.79 6.61 -2.63
CA LEU A 34 -12.18 5.93 -1.49
C LEU A 34 -10.68 5.71 -1.74
N ALA A 35 -9.88 5.91 -0.69
CA ALA A 35 -8.43 5.75 -0.68
C ALA A 35 -7.96 5.21 0.68
N ALA A 36 -6.73 4.73 0.75
CA ALA A 36 -6.10 4.32 2.00
C ALA A 36 -5.06 5.37 2.43
N ALA A 37 -5.17 5.90 3.66
CA ALA A 37 -4.23 6.86 4.22
C ALA A 37 -3.37 6.20 5.30
N LYS A 38 -2.08 6.03 5.03
CA LYS A 38 -1.07 5.55 6.01
C LYS A 38 -0.52 6.75 6.79
N ARG A 39 -0.54 6.64 8.11
CA ARG A 39 -0.04 7.64 9.06
C ARG A 39 0.89 6.96 10.06
N LEU A 40 1.77 7.72 10.69
CA LEU A 40 2.49 7.22 11.86
C LEU A 40 1.51 7.00 13.02
N SER A 41 1.80 6.00 13.86
CA SER A 41 1.06 5.82 15.10
C SER A 41 1.37 6.95 16.08
N SER A 42 0.52 7.13 17.09
CA SER A 42 0.71 8.16 18.12
C SER A 42 2.04 8.05 18.87
N SER A 43 2.59 6.83 19.02
CA SER A 43 3.88 6.59 19.67
C SER A 43 5.08 7.02 18.82
N HIS A 44 4.92 7.12 17.49
CA HIS A 44 6.00 7.46 16.56
C HIS A 44 5.82 8.81 15.87
N VAL A 45 4.71 9.52 16.13
CA VAL A 45 4.37 10.76 15.45
C VAL A 45 5.38 11.90 15.69
N THR A 46 6.07 11.88 16.82
CA THR A 46 7.12 12.84 17.19
C THR A 46 8.53 12.33 16.91
N ASP A 47 8.69 11.07 16.50
CA ASP A 47 9.98 10.46 16.20
C ASP A 47 10.48 10.93 14.82
N PRO A 48 11.57 11.72 14.76
CA PRO A 48 12.09 12.23 13.49
C PRO A 48 12.52 11.12 12.52
N GLN A 49 13.00 9.98 13.05
CA GLN A 49 13.43 8.86 12.22
C GLN A 49 12.22 8.18 11.56
N ALA A 50 11.14 7.97 12.32
CA ALA A 50 9.89 7.43 11.78
C ALA A 50 9.25 8.36 10.74
N GLN A 51 9.26 9.67 10.99
CA GLN A 51 8.82 10.69 10.02
C GLN A 51 9.63 10.63 8.73
N GLN A 52 10.96 10.54 8.83
CA GLN A 52 11.84 10.44 7.67
C GLN A 52 11.61 9.14 6.88
N GLN A 53 11.41 8.01 7.57
CA GLN A 53 11.07 6.74 6.92
C GLN A 53 9.78 6.82 6.11
N LEU A 54 8.73 7.47 6.63
CA LEU A 54 7.48 7.67 5.89
C LEU A 54 7.70 8.59 4.67
N VAL A 55 8.51 9.63 4.79
CA VAL A 55 8.88 10.49 3.66
C VAL A 55 9.61 9.70 2.57
N ASP A 56 10.56 8.84 2.95
CA ASP A 56 11.32 8.05 2.00
C ASP A 56 10.46 6.98 1.33
N GLU A 57 9.52 6.37 2.06
CA GLU A 57 8.50 5.49 1.51
C GLU A 57 7.62 6.22 0.48
N ILE A 58 7.16 7.44 0.78
CA ILE A 58 6.39 8.28 -0.16
C ILE A 58 7.19 8.55 -1.42
N LYS A 59 8.48 8.94 -1.29
CA LYS A 59 9.35 9.22 -2.43
C LYS A 59 9.57 7.99 -3.29
N LEU A 60 9.87 6.85 -2.70
CA LEU A 60 10.04 5.59 -3.42
C LEU A 60 8.75 5.24 -4.17
N HIS A 61 7.62 5.17 -3.47
CA HIS A 61 6.33 4.86 -4.09
C HIS A 61 5.94 5.84 -5.19
N ALA A 62 6.34 7.12 -5.09
CA ALA A 62 6.06 8.10 -6.12
C ALA A 62 6.70 7.76 -7.47
N THR A 63 7.77 6.96 -7.48
CA THR A 63 8.44 6.47 -8.69
C THR A 63 7.84 5.18 -9.25
N LEU A 64 6.94 4.53 -8.51
CA LEU A 64 6.38 3.23 -8.89
C LEU A 64 5.03 3.40 -9.60
N GLU A 65 4.89 2.77 -10.76
CA GLU A 65 3.64 2.72 -11.52
C GLU A 65 3.50 1.35 -12.21
N HIS A 66 2.67 0.47 -11.63
CA HIS A 66 2.44 -0.87 -12.15
C HIS A 66 1.05 -1.37 -11.74
N PRO A 67 0.30 -2.09 -12.60
CA PRO A 67 -1.05 -2.56 -12.26
C PRO A 67 -1.11 -3.49 -11.03
N ASN A 68 -0.04 -4.23 -10.76
CA ASN A 68 0.08 -5.13 -9.61
C ASN A 68 0.87 -4.53 -8.42
N VAL A 69 1.01 -3.20 -8.38
CA VAL A 69 1.55 -2.46 -7.22
C VAL A 69 0.49 -1.46 -6.78
N ILE A 70 0.29 -1.31 -5.46
CA ILE A 70 -0.61 -0.30 -4.93
C ILE A 70 -0.08 1.10 -5.25
N ALA A 71 -0.86 1.85 -6.02
CA ALA A 71 -0.49 3.18 -6.49
C ALA A 71 -0.56 4.23 -5.37
N LEU A 72 0.48 5.06 -5.28
CA LEU A 72 0.45 6.28 -4.47
C LEU A 72 -0.31 7.39 -5.20
N ILE A 73 -1.45 7.79 -4.65
CA ILE A 73 -2.24 8.94 -5.12
C ILE A 73 -1.51 10.25 -4.77
N GLY A 74 -1.01 10.35 -3.54
CA GLY A 74 -0.26 11.51 -3.11
C GLY A 74 0.01 11.55 -1.61
N ALA A 75 0.38 12.73 -1.12
CA ALA A 75 0.65 12.96 0.31
C ALA A 75 -0.03 14.24 0.79
N SER A 76 -0.39 14.25 2.07
CA SER A 76 -1.00 15.41 2.75
C SER A 76 -0.24 15.65 4.04
N TRP A 77 -0.04 16.92 4.36
CA TRP A 77 0.54 17.36 5.62
C TRP A 77 0.22 18.84 5.85
N THR A 78 0.17 19.24 7.11
CA THR A 78 0.16 20.65 7.58
C THR A 78 1.41 20.93 8.41
N THR A 79 1.91 19.90 9.08
CA THR A 79 3.08 19.80 9.95
C THR A 79 3.78 18.46 9.65
N ARG A 80 4.92 18.17 10.29
CA ARG A 80 5.50 16.82 10.16
C ARG A 80 4.70 15.75 10.91
N ALA A 81 3.98 16.13 11.96
CA ALA A 81 3.24 15.21 12.80
C ALA A 81 1.96 14.67 12.13
N ASP A 82 1.38 15.39 11.18
CA ASP A 82 0.17 14.96 10.44
C ASP A 82 0.47 14.48 9.02
N LEU A 83 1.74 14.15 8.73
CA LEU A 83 2.14 13.57 7.45
C LEU A 83 1.35 12.27 7.20
N GLN A 84 0.69 12.19 6.05
CA GLN A 84 -0.02 11.02 5.60
C GLN A 84 0.25 10.71 4.13
N ALA A 85 0.58 9.46 3.85
CA ALA A 85 0.67 8.91 2.50
C ALA A 85 -0.70 8.38 2.08
N VAL A 86 -1.16 8.74 0.89
CA VAL A 86 -2.49 8.40 0.38
C VAL A 86 -2.34 7.49 -0.84
N PHE A 87 -2.85 6.28 -0.72
CA PHE A 87 -2.78 5.22 -1.70
C PHE A 87 -4.15 4.87 -2.28
N GLU A 88 -4.17 4.20 -3.44
CA GLU A 88 -5.39 3.57 -3.91
C GLU A 88 -5.93 2.56 -2.89
N TYR A 89 -7.25 2.42 -2.83
CA TYR A 89 -7.90 1.47 -1.94
C TYR A 89 -8.20 0.16 -2.67
N ALA A 90 -7.77 -0.96 -2.10
CA ALA A 90 -8.05 -2.30 -2.57
C ALA A 90 -9.20 -2.93 -1.75
N PRO A 91 -10.43 -2.98 -2.28
CA PRO A 91 -11.62 -3.25 -1.48
C PRO A 91 -11.80 -4.71 -1.06
N ARG A 92 -11.03 -5.65 -1.63
CA ARG A 92 -11.15 -7.08 -1.32
C ARG A 92 -10.23 -7.54 -0.18
N GLY A 93 -9.57 -6.61 0.50
CA GLY A 93 -8.70 -6.91 1.65
C GLY A 93 -7.37 -7.54 1.22
N ASP A 94 -6.69 -8.17 2.17
CA ASP A 94 -5.43 -8.87 1.92
C ASP A 94 -5.62 -10.35 1.54
N LEU A 95 -4.59 -10.91 0.91
CA LEU A 95 -4.60 -12.29 0.43
C LEU A 95 -4.70 -13.30 1.57
N LEU A 96 -4.16 -13.01 2.77
CA LEU A 96 -4.28 -13.94 3.89
C LEU A 96 -5.74 -14.12 4.27
N SER A 97 -6.44 -13.03 4.54
CA SER A 97 -7.87 -13.07 4.87
C SER A 97 -8.69 -13.71 3.76
N TYR A 98 -8.36 -13.45 2.48
CA TYR A 98 -9.02 -14.14 1.37
C TYR A 98 -8.84 -15.66 1.43
N LEU A 99 -7.61 -16.15 1.64
CA LEU A 99 -7.34 -17.58 1.72
C LEU A 99 -8.00 -18.24 2.94
N GLU A 100 -8.09 -17.53 4.06
CA GLU A 100 -8.78 -18.00 5.27
C GLU A 100 -10.28 -18.20 5.07
N THR A 101 -10.92 -17.50 4.13
CA THR A 101 -12.33 -17.73 3.75
C THR A 101 -12.54 -19.01 2.93
N GLN A 102 -11.48 -19.58 2.36
CA GLN A 102 -11.53 -20.77 1.51
C GLN A 102 -11.27 -22.04 2.34
N GLN A 103 -12.16 -22.33 3.30
CA GLN A 103 -12.06 -23.52 4.14
C GLN A 103 -13.09 -24.59 3.74
N PRO A 104 -12.66 -25.86 3.49
CA PRO A 104 -11.27 -26.34 3.52
C PRO A 104 -10.41 -25.75 2.38
N PRO A 105 -9.07 -25.72 2.52
CA PRO A 105 -8.19 -25.20 1.49
C PRO A 105 -8.51 -25.79 0.12
N THR A 106 -8.85 -24.93 -0.83
CA THR A 106 -9.13 -25.37 -2.19
C THR A 106 -7.85 -25.82 -2.89
N PRO A 107 -7.91 -26.71 -3.88
CA PRO A 107 -6.76 -27.01 -4.74
C PRO A 107 -6.21 -25.78 -5.47
N TRP A 108 -5.08 -25.94 -6.15
CA TRP A 108 -4.62 -24.94 -7.11
C TRP A 108 -5.58 -24.86 -8.29
N ASP A 109 -6.07 -23.66 -8.58
CA ASP A 109 -6.96 -23.37 -9.69
C ASP A 109 -6.42 -22.20 -10.53
N ALA A 110 -7.09 -21.93 -11.65
CA ALA A 110 -6.72 -20.83 -12.54
C ALA A 110 -6.71 -19.46 -11.84
N ARG A 111 -7.53 -19.28 -10.79
CA ARG A 111 -7.61 -18.04 -10.03
C ARG A 111 -6.36 -17.84 -9.16
N LYS A 112 -5.94 -18.85 -8.41
CA LYS A 112 -4.70 -18.79 -7.61
C LYS A 112 -3.47 -18.63 -8.48
N LEU A 113 -3.42 -19.31 -9.63
CA LEU A 113 -2.35 -19.13 -10.60
C LEU A 113 -2.31 -17.69 -11.14
N ALA A 114 -3.47 -17.08 -11.44
CA ALA A 114 -3.52 -15.69 -11.86
C ALA A 114 -3.06 -14.71 -10.77
N LEU A 115 -3.44 -14.93 -9.50
CA LEU A 115 -2.96 -14.12 -8.38
C LEU A 115 -1.45 -14.27 -8.14
N ALA A 116 -0.92 -15.49 -8.28
CA ALA A 116 0.53 -15.73 -8.20
C ALA A 116 1.28 -15.04 -9.33
N LEU A 117 0.74 -15.07 -10.56
CA LEU A 117 1.30 -14.36 -11.71
C LEU A 117 1.30 -12.84 -11.48
N ASP A 118 0.19 -12.28 -11.00
CA ASP A 118 0.09 -10.85 -10.65
C ASP A 118 1.21 -10.43 -9.67
N VAL A 119 1.46 -11.24 -8.62
CA VAL A 119 2.54 -11.01 -7.66
C VAL A 119 3.92 -11.12 -8.33
N ALA A 120 4.13 -12.13 -9.17
CA ALA A 120 5.40 -12.31 -9.88
C ALA A 120 5.71 -11.14 -10.84
N LEU A 121 4.71 -10.63 -11.54
CA LEU A 121 4.84 -9.46 -12.41
C LEU A 121 5.20 -8.20 -11.62
N ALA A 122 4.57 -7.99 -10.46
CA ALA A 122 4.91 -6.90 -9.56
C ALA A 122 6.38 -6.99 -9.10
N LEU A 123 6.85 -8.17 -8.68
CA LEU A 123 8.23 -8.38 -8.26
C LEU A 123 9.22 -8.16 -9.40
N ALA A 124 8.92 -8.68 -10.60
CA ALA A 124 9.75 -8.46 -11.78
C ALA A 124 9.86 -6.96 -12.10
N TYR A 125 8.76 -6.23 -12.03
CA TYR A 125 8.74 -4.77 -12.20
C TYR A 125 9.61 -4.04 -11.16
N LEU A 126 9.51 -4.41 -9.89
CA LEU A 126 10.31 -3.80 -8.81
C LEU A 126 11.81 -4.09 -8.98
N HIS A 127 12.16 -5.32 -9.34
CA HIS A 127 13.55 -5.71 -9.56
C HIS A 127 14.16 -5.10 -10.82
N ALA A 128 13.33 -4.72 -11.80
CA ALA A 128 13.76 -4.04 -13.01
C ALA A 128 14.03 -2.53 -12.82
N GLN A 129 13.69 -1.95 -11.66
CA GLN A 129 13.92 -0.53 -11.40
C GLN A 129 15.40 -0.14 -11.50
N ARG A 130 15.63 1.14 -11.80
CA ARG A 130 16.94 1.76 -12.00
C ARG A 130 17.00 3.11 -11.27
N PRO A 131 18.19 3.57 -10.81
CA PRO A 131 19.51 2.95 -10.97
C PRO A 131 19.72 1.69 -10.11
N ALA A 132 18.91 1.51 -9.07
CA ALA A 132 18.94 0.33 -8.21
C ALA A 132 17.61 -0.42 -8.27
N ALA A 133 17.69 -1.76 -8.17
CA ALA A 133 16.51 -2.61 -8.02
C ALA A 133 15.81 -2.32 -6.70
N VAL A 134 14.48 -2.32 -6.71
CA VAL A 134 13.68 -2.21 -5.49
C VAL A 134 13.41 -3.60 -4.95
N VAL A 135 14.00 -3.93 -3.79
CA VAL A 135 13.75 -5.20 -3.10
C VAL A 135 12.66 -5.00 -2.06
N HIS A 136 11.56 -5.77 -2.13
CA HIS A 136 10.40 -5.60 -1.24
C HIS A 136 10.71 -5.89 0.24
N ARG A 137 11.55 -6.89 0.53
CA ARG A 137 12.02 -7.33 1.87
C ARG A 137 10.97 -7.85 2.87
N ASP A 138 9.69 -7.59 2.68
CA ASP A 138 8.59 -8.04 3.56
C ASP A 138 7.45 -8.67 2.75
N LEU A 139 7.78 -9.57 1.82
CA LEU A 139 6.78 -10.26 1.00
C LEU A 139 6.06 -11.32 1.84
N LYS A 140 4.78 -11.06 2.14
CA LYS A 140 3.87 -11.98 2.85
C LYS A 140 2.44 -11.75 2.39
N SER A 141 1.55 -12.72 2.62
CA SER A 141 0.14 -12.66 2.20
C SER A 141 -0.63 -11.44 2.73
N ARG A 142 -0.26 -10.91 3.90
CA ARG A 142 -0.83 -9.65 4.44
C ARG A 142 -0.46 -8.39 3.64
N ASN A 143 0.65 -8.43 2.91
CA ASN A 143 1.15 -7.31 2.08
C ASN A 143 0.77 -7.47 0.60
N ILE A 144 -0.10 -8.44 0.30
CA ILE A 144 -0.69 -8.63 -1.02
C ILE A 144 -2.17 -8.25 -0.90
N LEU A 145 -2.52 -7.06 -1.38
CA LEU A 145 -3.91 -6.60 -1.40
C LEU A 145 -4.63 -7.08 -2.65
N LEU A 146 -5.93 -7.30 -2.52
CA LEU A 146 -6.80 -7.76 -3.59
C LEU A 146 -7.73 -6.63 -4.04
N SER A 147 -7.77 -6.41 -5.34
CA SER A 147 -8.75 -5.55 -6.01
C SER A 147 -9.55 -6.36 -7.03
N GLU A 148 -10.48 -5.70 -7.71
CA GLU A 148 -11.26 -6.30 -8.77
C GLU A 148 -11.19 -5.42 -10.02
N GLN A 149 -10.83 -6.02 -11.14
CA GLN A 149 -10.75 -5.34 -12.43
C GLN A 149 -11.38 -6.24 -13.49
N ARG A 150 -12.37 -5.72 -14.21
CA ARG A 150 -13.10 -6.43 -15.28
C ARG A 150 -13.61 -7.82 -14.83
N GLY A 151 -14.13 -7.92 -13.60
CA GLY A 151 -14.67 -9.16 -13.04
C GLY A 151 -13.63 -10.20 -12.58
N ARG A 152 -12.33 -9.85 -12.57
CA ARG A 152 -11.25 -10.70 -12.06
C ARG A 152 -10.66 -10.11 -10.79
N LEU A 153 -10.33 -10.96 -9.81
CA LEU A 153 -9.46 -10.56 -8.69
C LEU A 153 -8.05 -10.27 -9.21
N VAL A 154 -7.50 -9.14 -8.79
CA VAL A 154 -6.14 -8.70 -9.12
C VAL A 154 -5.33 -8.56 -7.84
N ALA A 155 -4.19 -9.23 -7.76
CA ALA A 155 -3.26 -9.05 -6.66
C ALA A 155 -2.38 -7.81 -6.88
N LYS A 156 -2.19 -7.04 -5.81
CA LYS A 156 -1.35 -5.84 -5.77
C LYS A 156 -0.44 -5.85 -4.55
N LEU A 157 0.86 -5.68 -4.76
CA LEU A 157 1.82 -5.55 -3.67
C LEU A 157 1.72 -4.18 -3.00
N CYS A 158 1.87 -4.16 -1.68
CA CYS A 158 1.95 -2.96 -0.87
C CYS A 158 3.04 -3.09 0.20
N ASP A 159 3.28 -2.00 0.93
CA ASP A 159 4.15 -1.97 2.11
C ASP A 159 5.59 -2.43 1.81
N PHE A 160 6.27 -1.65 0.97
CA PHE A 160 7.69 -1.83 0.68
C PHE A 160 8.50 -1.39 1.90
N GLY A 161 8.89 -2.37 2.72
CA GLY A 161 9.66 -2.15 3.94
C GLY A 161 10.89 -1.28 3.71
N SER A 162 11.21 -0.48 4.73
CA SER A 162 12.25 0.53 4.71
C SER A 162 13.56 0.03 4.10
N VAL A 163 14.09 0.86 3.20
CA VAL A 163 15.47 0.75 2.72
C VAL A 163 16.39 0.99 3.93
N ALA A 164 16.69 -0.06 4.70
CA ALA A 164 17.92 -0.10 5.45
C ALA A 164 19.03 0.09 4.41
N GLY A 165 19.78 1.18 4.56
CA GLY A 165 20.84 1.60 3.65
C GLY A 165 21.76 0.44 3.28
N ALA A 166 22.09 0.38 2.00
CA ALA A 166 23.37 -0.15 1.57
C ALA A 166 24.43 0.93 1.81
#